data_AF-A0A380DJI0-F1
#
_entry.id   AF-A0A380DJI0-F1
#
_cell.length_a   1.000
_cell.length_b   1.000
_cell.length_c   1.000
_cell.angle_alpha   90.00
_cell.angle_beta   90.00
_cell.angle_gamma   90.00
#
_symmetry.space_group_name_H-M   'P 1'
#
loop_
_entity.id
_entity.type
_entity.pdbx_description
1 polymer ?
#
loop_
_entity_poly.entity_id
_entity_poly.type
_entity_poly.pdbx_seq_one_letter_code
_entity_poly.pdbx_strand_id
1 'polypeptide(L)'
;MKMTVITKASLALSILATGTITSTHQTVNATEHEAKYENVTKDIFDLRDYYNGESKQLKNVIGYHYSKGGRHYLIFDKNRKFTRIQIFGKDIERFKARKIQD
;
A
#
# COMPACT_ATOMS: atom_id res chain seq x y z
N MET A 1 66.49 -6.75 -10.42
CA MET A 1 65.30 -7.41 -9.83
C MET A 1 64.14 -7.31 -10.80
N LYS A 2 63.42 -8.41 -11.01
CA LYS A 2 62.37 -8.59 -12.03
C LYS A 2 61.05 -7.98 -11.53
N MET A 3 60.59 -6.90 -12.16
CA MET A 3 59.30 -6.23 -11.88
C MET A 3 58.21 -6.73 -12.83
N THR A 4 57.72 -7.97 -12.67
CA THR A 4 56.63 -8.49 -13.52
C THR A 4 55.70 -9.50 -12.84
N VAL A 5 55.55 -9.47 -11.52
CA VAL A 5 54.61 -10.39 -10.82
C VAL A 5 53.50 -9.67 -10.03
N ILE A 6 53.58 -8.36 -9.81
CA ILE A 6 52.56 -7.60 -9.06
C ILE A 6 51.62 -6.84 -10.02
N THR A 7 51.05 -7.52 -11.00
CA THR A 7 49.95 -6.95 -11.82
C THR A 7 48.77 -7.90 -12.01
N LYS A 8 48.91 -9.21 -11.70
CA LYS A 8 47.81 -10.17 -11.81
C LYS A 8 47.05 -10.47 -10.51
N ALA A 9 47.42 -9.86 -9.39
CA ALA A 9 46.69 -10.01 -8.12
C ALA A 9 45.74 -8.84 -7.81
N SER A 10 45.70 -7.77 -8.63
CA SER A 10 44.87 -6.60 -8.38
C SER A 10 43.43 -6.73 -8.88
N LEU A 11 43.11 -7.75 -9.68
CA LEU A 11 41.75 -7.92 -10.24
C LEU A 11 40.82 -8.77 -9.34
N ALA A 12 41.35 -9.47 -8.33
CA ALA A 12 40.54 -10.34 -7.46
C ALA A 12 40.23 -9.73 -6.07
N LEU A 13 40.87 -8.61 -5.69
CA LEU A 13 40.61 -7.95 -4.41
C LEU A 13 39.34 -7.06 -4.44
N SER A 14 38.85 -6.71 -5.63
CA SER A 14 37.61 -5.95 -5.82
C SER A 14 36.34 -6.78 -5.59
N ILE A 15 36.43 -8.11 -5.50
CA ILE A 15 35.26 -8.98 -5.27
C ILE A 15 35.05 -9.28 -3.77
N LEU A 16 36.07 -9.10 -2.92
CA LEU A 16 35.97 -9.46 -1.49
C LEU A 16 35.57 -8.28 -0.57
N ALA A 17 35.58 -7.04 -1.06
CA ALA A 17 35.35 -5.85 -0.22
C ALA A 17 33.89 -5.36 -0.14
N THR A 18 32.92 -6.12 -0.63
CA THR A 18 31.48 -5.81 -0.46
C THR A 18 30.86 -6.76 0.57
N GLY A 19 31.36 -6.71 1.80
CA GLY A 19 30.99 -7.63 2.87
C GLY A 19 30.60 -6.98 4.20
N THR A 20 30.47 -5.65 4.28
CA THR A 20 29.93 -4.99 5.48
C THR A 20 29.02 -3.85 5.07
N ILE A 21 27.71 -4.04 5.26
CA ILE A 21 26.74 -2.96 5.20
C ILE A 21 26.92 -2.15 6.48
N THR A 22 27.70 -1.08 6.44
CA THR A 22 27.66 -0.04 7.48
C THR A 22 26.37 0.75 7.28
N SER A 23 25.28 0.24 7.85
CA SER A 23 24.06 1.02 8.08
C SER A 23 24.42 2.15 9.04
N THR A 24 24.57 3.38 8.52
CA THR A 24 24.44 4.56 9.37
C THR A 24 22.99 4.63 9.82
N HIS A 25 22.70 4.00 10.96
CA HIS A 25 21.43 4.14 11.65
C HIS A 25 21.22 5.62 12.00
N GLN A 26 20.50 6.35 11.15
CA GLN A 26 19.75 7.49 11.65
C GLN A 26 18.64 6.90 12.52
N THR A 27 18.83 6.96 13.84
CA THR A 27 17.82 6.60 14.83
C THR A 27 16.72 7.65 14.78
N VAL A 28 15.83 7.53 13.80
CA VAL A 28 14.50 8.12 13.90
C VAL A 28 13.74 7.20 14.84
N ASN A 29 13.31 7.72 16.00
CA ASN A 29 12.44 7.00 16.92
C ASN A 29 11.07 6.78 16.24
N ALA A 30 11.00 5.82 15.34
CA ALA A 30 9.75 5.25 14.89
C ALA A 30 9.28 4.36 16.04
N THR A 31 8.30 4.86 16.80
CA THR A 31 7.54 4.06 17.77
C THR A 31 7.18 2.74 17.13
N GLU A 32 7.74 1.66 17.67
CA GLU A 32 7.58 0.29 17.22
C GLU A 32 6.09 -0.06 17.19
N HIS A 33 5.48 0.01 16.01
CA HIS A 33 4.26 -0.72 15.78
C HIS A 33 4.67 -2.17 15.51
N GLU A 34 4.47 -3.03 16.50
CA GLU A 34 4.70 -4.48 16.45
C GLU A 34 3.79 -5.16 15.40
N ALA A 35 4.06 -4.93 14.12
CA ALA A 35 3.73 -5.86 13.06
C ALA A 35 5.05 -6.42 12.55
N LYS A 36 5.59 -7.37 13.31
CA LYS A 36 6.84 -8.08 13.04
C LYS A 36 6.61 -9.02 11.85
N TYR A 37 6.79 -8.52 10.63
CA TYR A 37 6.58 -9.31 9.41
C TYR A 37 7.73 -10.31 9.23
N GLU A 38 7.53 -11.56 9.69
CA GLU A 38 8.44 -12.67 9.37
C GLU A 38 8.33 -13.11 7.88
N ASN A 39 7.22 -12.79 7.20
CA ASN A 39 6.83 -13.43 5.93
C ASN A 39 6.46 -12.40 4.84
N VAL A 40 7.46 -11.65 4.34
CA VAL A 40 7.30 -10.60 3.30
C VAL A 40 6.56 -11.10 2.04
N THR A 41 6.58 -12.42 1.78
CA THR A 41 5.90 -13.04 0.64
C THR A 41 4.38 -13.01 0.73
N LYS A 42 3.80 -13.08 1.94
CA LYS A 42 2.33 -13.11 2.12
C LYS A 42 1.70 -11.78 1.71
N ASP A 43 2.27 -10.67 2.14
CA ASP A 43 1.76 -9.34 1.81
C ASP A 43 1.82 -9.06 0.29
N ILE A 44 2.89 -9.52 -0.38
CA ILE A 44 3.03 -9.36 -1.83
C ILE A 44 1.96 -10.16 -2.58
N PHE A 45 1.66 -11.38 -2.13
CA PHE A 45 0.59 -12.19 -2.73
C PHE A 45 -0.80 -11.62 -2.44
N ASP A 46 -1.05 -11.15 -1.21
CA ASP A 46 -2.32 -10.53 -0.85
C ASP A 46 -2.57 -9.24 -1.68
N LEU A 47 -1.52 -8.42 -1.91
CA LEU A 47 -1.61 -7.26 -2.79
C LEU A 47 -1.86 -7.66 -4.25
N ARG A 48 -1.13 -8.66 -4.77
CA ARG A 48 -1.32 -9.16 -6.13
C ARG A 48 -2.75 -9.62 -6.35
N ASP A 49 -3.28 -10.41 -5.42
CA ASP A 49 -4.62 -10.98 -5.53
C ASP A 49 -5.69 -9.89 -5.39
N TYR A 50 -5.46 -8.88 -4.53
CA TYR A 50 -6.33 -7.72 -4.40
C TYR A 50 -6.40 -6.87 -5.69
N TYR A 51 -5.25 -6.53 -6.28
CA TYR A 51 -5.21 -5.68 -7.48
C TYR A 51 -5.65 -6.39 -8.77
N ASN A 52 -5.51 -7.72 -8.82
CA ASN A 52 -5.96 -8.53 -9.96
C ASN A 52 -7.40 -9.04 -9.83
N GLY A 53 -8.09 -8.72 -8.72
CA GLY A 53 -9.48 -9.11 -8.52
C GLY A 53 -10.47 -8.46 -9.50
N GLU A 54 -11.65 -9.04 -9.61
CA GLU A 54 -12.72 -8.49 -10.44
C GLU A 54 -13.20 -7.13 -9.89
N SER A 55 -13.34 -6.15 -10.79
CA SER A 55 -13.92 -4.84 -10.47
C SER A 55 -15.23 -4.63 -11.20
N LYS A 56 -16.13 -3.82 -10.61
CA LYS A 56 -17.45 -3.55 -11.19
C LYS A 56 -17.81 -2.07 -11.09
N GLN A 57 -18.30 -1.51 -12.19
CA GLN A 57 -18.76 -0.12 -12.24
C GLN A 57 -20.30 -0.05 -12.12
N LEU A 58 -20.78 0.63 -11.09
CA LEU A 58 -22.22 0.91 -10.90
C LEU A 58 -22.56 2.31 -11.42
N LYS A 59 -23.08 2.39 -12.66
CA LYS A 59 -23.52 3.65 -13.28
C LYS A 59 -24.98 4.00 -12.93
N ASN A 60 -25.28 5.30 -12.88
CA ASN A 60 -26.61 5.88 -12.62
C ASN A 60 -27.31 5.25 -11.39
N VAL A 61 -26.69 5.39 -10.23
CA VAL A 61 -27.20 4.85 -8.97
C VAL A 61 -27.52 5.99 -8.00
N ILE A 62 -28.56 5.78 -7.19
CA ILE A 62 -28.88 6.65 -6.06
C ILE A 62 -28.20 6.06 -4.83
N GLY A 63 -27.31 6.85 -4.21
CA GLY A 63 -26.61 6.48 -3.00
C GLY A 63 -27.24 7.11 -1.78
N TYR A 64 -27.69 6.30 -0.83
CA TYR A 64 -28.24 6.77 0.44
C TYR A 64 -27.11 7.00 1.45
N HIS A 65 -26.90 8.26 1.82
CA HIS A 65 -25.87 8.65 2.79
C HIS A 65 -26.33 8.41 4.23
N TYR A 66 -25.48 7.78 5.03
CA TYR A 66 -25.64 7.71 6.48
C TYR A 66 -24.28 7.68 7.17
N SER A 67 -24.29 7.96 8.48
CA SER A 67 -23.08 7.97 9.31
C SER A 67 -23.27 7.07 10.53
N LYS A 68 -22.24 6.28 10.87
CA LYS A 68 -22.27 5.37 12.02
C LYS A 68 -20.87 5.28 12.64
N GLY A 69 -20.75 5.59 13.93
CA GLY A 69 -19.49 5.48 14.67
C GLY A 69 -18.35 6.31 14.07
N GLY A 70 -18.62 7.56 13.70
CA GLY A 70 -17.62 8.47 13.09
C GLY A 70 -17.26 8.15 11.63
N ARG A 71 -17.87 7.13 11.02
CA ARG A 71 -17.65 6.75 9.62
C ARG A 71 -18.86 7.11 8.76
N HIS A 72 -18.60 7.45 7.51
CA HIS A 72 -19.59 7.88 6.53
C HIS A 72 -19.73 6.83 5.42
N TYR A 73 -20.97 6.56 5.02
CA TYR A 73 -21.27 5.48 4.09
C TYR A 73 -22.31 5.91 3.06
N LEU A 74 -22.26 5.26 1.90
CA LEU A 74 -23.30 5.26 0.87
C LEU A 74 -23.79 3.83 0.66
N ILE A 75 -25.10 3.63 0.69
CA ILE A 75 -25.74 2.37 0.27
C ILE A 75 -26.37 2.56 -1.10
N PHE A 76 -26.09 1.61 -1.99
CA PHE A 76 -26.72 1.49 -3.30
C PHE A 76 -27.49 0.17 -3.35
N ASP A 77 -28.68 0.21 -3.94
CA ASP A 77 -29.36 -1.00 -4.43
C ASP A 77 -29.34 -0.97 -5.95
N LYS A 78 -28.76 -2.01 -6.55
CA LYS A 78 -28.84 -2.24 -7.99
C LYS A 78 -29.07 -3.71 -8.27
N ASN A 79 -30.16 -4.01 -8.97
CA ASN A 79 -30.55 -5.36 -9.36
C ASN A 79 -30.64 -6.32 -8.14
N ARG A 80 -31.25 -5.85 -7.03
CA ARG A 80 -31.42 -6.60 -5.77
C ARG A 80 -30.09 -6.96 -5.09
N LYS A 81 -29.01 -6.26 -5.43
CA LYS A 81 -27.71 -6.38 -4.75
C LYS A 81 -27.41 -5.06 -4.05
N PHE A 82 -27.27 -5.14 -2.73
CA PHE A 82 -26.88 -4.02 -1.90
C PHE A 82 -25.37 -3.88 -1.89
N THR A 83 -24.86 -2.68 -2.14
CA THR A 83 -23.45 -2.36 -2.05
C THR A 83 -23.26 -1.20 -1.08
N ARG A 84 -22.41 -1.39 -0.07
CA ARG A 84 -22.05 -0.36 0.90
C ARG A 84 -20.64 0.14 0.60
N ILE A 85 -20.52 1.43 0.35
CA ILE A 85 -19.23 2.11 0.14
C ILE A 85 -18.98 3.04 1.30
N GLN A 86 -17.80 2.93 1.92
CA GLN A 86 -17.34 3.92 2.89
C GLN A 86 -16.72 5.09 2.14
N ILE A 87 -17.10 6.32 2.51
CA ILE A 87 -16.59 7.55 1.89
C ILE A 87 -15.65 8.27 2.84
N PHE A 88 -14.65 8.96 2.29
CA PHE A 88 -13.58 9.61 3.03
C PHE A 88 -13.23 10.98 2.42
N GLY A 89 -12.55 11.82 3.19
CA GLY A 89 -12.05 13.10 2.72
C GLY A 89 -13.16 14.00 2.16
N LYS A 90 -12.92 14.59 0.98
CA LYS A 90 -13.83 15.55 0.33
C LYS A 90 -15.18 14.95 -0.06
N ASP A 91 -15.28 13.63 -0.21
CA ASP A 91 -16.54 12.99 -0.57
C ASP A 91 -17.59 13.09 0.54
N ILE A 92 -17.15 13.18 1.80
CA ILE A 92 -18.06 13.35 2.95
C ILE A 92 -18.87 14.63 2.78
N GLU A 93 -18.21 15.76 2.47
CA GLU A 93 -18.86 17.04 2.27
C GLU A 93 -19.69 17.07 0.98
N ARG A 94 -19.14 16.50 -0.10
CA ARG A 94 -19.81 16.43 -1.40
C ARG A 94 -21.16 15.72 -1.33
N PHE A 95 -21.26 14.64 -0.56
CA PHE A 95 -22.48 13.84 -0.46
C PHE A 95 -23.36 14.19 0.75
N LYS A 96 -22.94 15.13 1.61
CA LYS A 96 -23.76 15.66 2.71
C LYS A 96 -24.94 16.50 2.22
N ALA A 97 -24.81 17.14 1.06
CA ALA A 97 -25.71 18.18 0.56
C ALA A 97 -26.77 17.71 -0.45
N ARG A 98 -26.69 16.49 -0.99
CA ARG A 98 -27.73 15.95 -1.89
C ARG A 98 -28.94 15.50 -1.07
N LYS A 99 -29.72 16.47 -0.57
CA LYS A 99 -31.15 16.23 -0.37
C LYS A 99 -31.77 16.06 -1.76
N ILE A 100 -32.46 14.96 -1.96
CA ILE A 100 -33.26 14.73 -3.16
C ILE A 100 -34.29 15.88 -3.18
N GLN A 101 -34.22 16.73 -4.20
CA GLN A 101 -35.30 17.67 -4.49
C GLN A 101 -36.43 16.84 -5.09
N ASP A 102 -37.58 16.87 -4.42
CA ASP A 102 -38.84 16.26 -4.86
C ASP A 102 -39.36 16.88 -6.15
#